data_AF-A0A1X0RKC6-F1
#
_entry.id   AF-A0A1X0RKC6-F1
#
_cell.length_a   1.000
_cell.length_b   1.000
_cell.length_c   1.000
_cell.angle_alpha   90.00
_cell.angle_beta   90.00
_cell.angle_gamma   90.00
#
_symmetry.space_group_name_H-M   'P 1'
#
loop_
_entity.id
_entity.type
_entity.pdbx_description
1 polymer ?
#
loop_
_entity_poly.entity_id
_entity_poly.type
_entity_poly.pdbx_seq_one_letter_code
_entity_poly.pdbx_strand_id
1 'polypeptide(L)'
;MAKNESLGFYEKLLYDTFAGNTHIGPSICQTWEDVVWVNLNSVVQSAMTKQDSDKLILSDSVAQLALSKDYLLEEGDPRRFFHLVQLALLQNRISDLIDTAYEHFITRNSFFNLGKEHRIEALRFISTLLIYGCQYLDWKQDEKSIAIVSYYAELSSTRDYFRPLITAIYASKLPLDAQVSVYSRFLEEFDGDKEEVSILLLLGKQQGLAMNDILKQVSSNTLQKALYESSKVKSLQSYRLENDEMDDFAYTLLEALGWLKSQDLCLELFKTANVIIRQILGMRRLYLVERVTDVVKEMEMYCSKTKDTEKEFAEYLSHKRLVNTFKLFEEWTDLIQSSPQDSGSLSDLQKVVSWRREVQTQTEILERELRFLLEGGWLGEHTDETRHISKATLREIYIPDLVIKYHQLLHLSSSVIPENLQKSRQMNTYVTVKHRELYDDIMVANRMKQVIKEFSKSLLPMKQ
;
A
#
# COMPACT_ATOMS: atom_id res chain seq x y z
N MET A 1 57.54 26.46 -37.94
CA MET A 1 56.64 26.95 -39.01
C MET A 1 55.57 27.91 -38.49
N ALA A 2 54.77 27.58 -37.47
CA ALA A 2 53.73 28.46 -36.94
C ALA A 2 54.16 29.90 -36.53
N LYS A 3 55.41 30.08 -36.09
CA LYS A 3 55.99 31.40 -35.72
C LYS A 3 56.60 32.19 -36.90
N ASN A 4 56.56 31.65 -38.12
CA ASN A 4 57.20 32.28 -39.28
C ASN A 4 56.31 33.40 -39.84
N GLU A 5 56.72 34.66 -39.70
CA GLU A 5 55.94 35.83 -40.09
C GLU A 5 55.56 35.88 -41.59
N SER A 6 56.33 35.22 -42.46
CA SER A 6 56.09 35.15 -43.92
C SER A 6 54.89 34.30 -44.34
N LEU A 7 54.38 33.41 -43.47
CA LEU A 7 53.26 32.53 -43.79
C LEU A 7 51.91 33.24 -43.60
N GLY A 8 50.92 32.85 -44.41
CA GLY A 8 49.55 33.35 -44.29
C GLY A 8 48.91 32.96 -42.95
N PHE A 9 47.87 33.67 -42.52
CA PHE A 9 47.18 33.42 -41.25
C PHE A 9 46.67 31.98 -41.10
N TYR A 10 45.94 31.47 -42.10
CA TYR A 10 45.43 30.10 -42.09
C TYR A 10 46.54 29.03 -42.15
N GLU A 11 47.66 29.35 -42.79
CA GLU A 11 48.80 28.44 -42.88
C GLU A 11 49.56 28.38 -41.54
N LYS A 12 49.74 29.52 -40.86
CA LYS A 12 50.26 29.56 -39.48
C LYS A 12 49.35 28.78 -38.53
N LEU A 13 48.04 28.98 -38.62
CA LEU A 13 47.06 28.24 -37.84
C LEU A 13 47.18 26.74 -38.05
N LEU A 14 47.24 26.29 -39.31
CA LEU A 14 47.40 24.87 -39.64
C LEU A 14 48.62 24.25 -38.95
N TYR A 15 49.78 24.93 -39.02
CA TYR A 15 51.00 24.46 -38.35
C TYR A 15 50.92 24.54 -36.82
N ASP A 16 50.23 25.53 -36.26
CA ASP A 16 50.05 25.69 -34.81
C ASP A 16 49.14 24.58 -34.26
N THR A 17 48.05 24.30 -34.97
CA THR A 17 47.11 23.22 -34.69
C THR A 17 47.80 21.85 -34.80
N PHE A 18 48.55 21.56 -35.87
CA PHE A 18 49.27 20.29 -35.97
C PHE A 18 50.32 20.08 -34.87
N ALA A 19 50.90 21.15 -34.36
CA ALA A 19 51.84 21.09 -33.24
C ALA A 19 51.14 20.92 -31.88
N GLY A 20 49.81 20.94 -31.82
CA GLY A 20 49.05 20.88 -30.57
C GLY A 20 49.16 22.15 -29.72
N ASN A 21 49.53 23.29 -30.33
CA ASN A 21 49.59 24.57 -29.62
C ASN A 21 48.20 25.21 -29.56
N THR A 22 47.88 25.82 -28.41
CA THR A 22 46.60 26.53 -28.19
C THR A 22 46.75 28.06 -28.26
N HIS A 23 47.83 28.56 -28.87
CA HIS A 23 48.12 30.00 -28.88
C HIS A 23 47.21 30.78 -29.82
N ILE A 24 46.86 30.20 -30.97
CA ILE A 24 46.05 30.87 -32.01
C ILE A 24 44.65 30.24 -32.12
N GLY A 25 44.51 28.94 -31.84
CA GLY A 25 43.26 28.19 -32.02
C GLY A 25 42.03 28.79 -31.32
N PRO A 26 42.06 29.10 -30.01
CA PRO A 26 40.88 29.53 -29.25
C PRO A 26 40.25 30.86 -29.72
N SER A 27 41.02 31.77 -30.33
CA SER A 27 40.51 33.06 -30.83
C SER A 27 39.78 32.97 -32.16
N ILE A 28 39.87 31.82 -32.84
CA ILE A 28 39.27 31.56 -34.16
C ILE A 28 38.08 30.59 -34.04
N CYS A 29 38.02 29.79 -32.98
CA CYS A 29 36.91 28.87 -32.72
C CYS A 29 35.56 29.59 -32.79
N GLN A 30 34.69 29.15 -33.70
CA GLN A 30 33.37 29.73 -33.90
C GLN A 30 32.32 28.95 -33.12
N THR A 31 32.45 27.64 -33.09
CA THR A 31 31.50 26.71 -32.46
C THR A 31 32.04 26.15 -31.15
N TRP A 32 31.15 25.53 -30.38
CA TRP A 32 31.52 24.78 -29.18
C TRP A 32 32.50 23.63 -29.54
N GLU A 33 32.22 22.93 -30.64
CA GLU A 33 33.00 21.81 -31.15
C GLU A 33 34.42 22.23 -31.51
N ASP A 34 34.60 23.40 -32.13
CA ASP A 34 35.92 23.94 -32.47
C ASP A 34 36.78 24.12 -31.21
N VAL A 35 36.20 24.67 -30.14
CA VAL A 35 36.92 24.92 -28.87
C VAL A 35 37.35 23.60 -28.23
N VAL A 36 36.44 22.64 -28.14
CA VAL A 36 36.72 21.33 -27.54
C VAL A 36 37.75 20.57 -28.36
N TRP A 37 37.62 20.58 -29.69
CA TRP A 37 38.53 19.87 -30.59
C TRP A 37 39.97 20.41 -30.50
N VAL A 38 40.15 21.74 -30.52
CA VAL A 38 41.50 22.36 -30.41
C VAL A 38 42.18 21.93 -29.11
N ASN A 39 41.45 21.92 -28.00
CA ASN A 39 42.00 21.49 -26.72
C ASN A 39 42.33 20.00 -26.70
N LEU A 40 41.42 19.14 -27.17
CA LEU A 40 41.68 17.69 -27.22
C LEU A 40 42.90 17.36 -28.06
N ASN A 41 43.06 18.01 -29.22
CA ASN A 41 44.23 17.85 -30.06
C ASN A 41 45.52 18.28 -29.34
N SER A 42 45.49 19.38 -28.58
CA SER A 42 46.63 19.80 -27.75
C SER A 42 46.99 18.78 -26.67
N VAL A 43 45.99 18.21 -25.99
CA VAL A 43 46.18 17.17 -24.97
C VAL A 43 46.79 15.91 -25.59
N VAL A 44 46.28 15.47 -26.73
CA VAL A 44 46.80 14.28 -27.44
C VAL A 44 48.25 14.47 -27.85
N GLN A 45 48.60 15.62 -28.46
CA GLN A 45 49.99 15.91 -28.85
C GLN A 45 50.92 16.00 -27.62
N SER A 46 50.42 16.54 -26.51
CA SER A 46 51.16 16.59 -25.25
C SER A 46 51.38 15.20 -24.64
N ALA A 47 50.39 14.32 -24.69
CA ALA A 47 50.49 12.93 -24.22
C ALA A 47 51.41 12.09 -25.10
N MET A 48 51.44 12.33 -26.42
CA MET A 48 52.38 11.67 -27.33
C MET A 48 53.84 12.09 -27.08
N THR A 49 54.06 13.26 -26.50
CA THR A 49 55.40 13.83 -26.27
C THR A 49 55.91 13.70 -24.83
N LYS A 50 55.04 13.40 -23.85
CA LYS A 50 55.40 13.21 -22.43
C LYS A 50 54.82 11.90 -21.88
N GLN A 51 55.62 11.15 -21.13
CA GLN A 51 55.30 9.79 -20.67
C GLN A 51 54.37 9.71 -19.44
N ASP A 52 53.92 10.85 -18.88
CA ASP A 52 52.98 10.92 -17.76
C ASP A 52 51.93 12.02 -18.03
N SER A 53 50.64 11.69 -17.92
CA SER A 53 49.56 12.66 -18.11
C SER A 53 48.39 12.46 -17.14
N ASP A 54 48.61 12.64 -15.84
CA ASP A 54 47.55 12.83 -14.83
C ASP A 54 46.82 14.19 -14.97
N LYS A 55 46.85 14.81 -16.15
CA LYS A 55 46.15 16.08 -16.41
C LYS A 55 44.73 15.80 -16.90
N LEU A 56 43.77 16.52 -16.32
CA LEU A 56 42.39 16.60 -16.81
C LEU A 56 42.36 16.85 -18.31
N ILE A 57 41.45 16.16 -19.00
CA ILE A 57 41.29 16.25 -20.47
C ILE A 57 40.85 17.67 -20.88
N LEU A 58 40.05 18.34 -20.04
CA LEU A 58 39.60 19.73 -20.26
C LEU A 58 39.77 20.58 -18.99
N SER A 59 40.31 21.80 -19.14
CA SER A 59 40.36 22.81 -18.07
C SER A 59 39.08 23.64 -18.00
N ASP A 60 38.82 24.27 -16.85
CA ASP A 60 37.63 25.12 -16.64
C ASP A 60 37.55 26.30 -17.59
N SER A 61 38.69 26.93 -17.88
CA SER A 61 38.77 28.04 -18.83
C SER A 61 38.30 27.64 -20.23
N VAL A 62 38.64 26.43 -20.67
CA VAL A 62 38.25 25.91 -21.98
C VAL A 62 36.77 25.52 -21.98
N ALA A 63 36.28 24.90 -20.92
CA ALA A 63 34.87 24.58 -20.77
C ALA A 63 33.98 25.84 -20.81
N GLN A 64 34.36 26.90 -20.07
CA GLN A 64 33.65 28.18 -20.09
C GLN A 64 33.71 28.84 -21.47
N LEU A 65 34.86 28.79 -22.16
CA LEU A 65 34.98 29.29 -23.52
C LEU A 65 34.08 28.52 -24.49
N ALA A 66 34.01 27.19 -24.38
CA ALA A 66 33.16 26.37 -25.22
C ALA A 66 31.68 26.71 -25.01
N LEU A 67 31.21 26.78 -23.75
CA LEU A 67 29.84 27.18 -23.42
C LEU A 67 29.51 28.60 -23.87
N SER A 68 30.50 29.51 -23.88
CA SER A 68 30.29 30.85 -24.40
C SER A 68 29.93 30.89 -25.89
N LYS A 69 30.16 29.80 -26.65
CA LYS A 69 29.81 29.66 -28.07
C LYS A 69 28.38 29.20 -28.32
N ASP A 70 27.68 28.74 -27.29
CA ASP A 70 26.28 28.31 -27.39
C ASP A 70 25.30 29.47 -27.70
N TYR A 71 25.77 30.72 -27.69
CA TYR A 71 25.00 31.87 -28.19
C TYR A 71 24.59 31.74 -29.66
N LEU A 72 25.28 30.90 -30.44
CA LEU A 72 24.94 30.60 -31.83
C LEU A 72 23.75 29.64 -31.96
N LEU A 73 23.40 28.95 -30.88
CA LEU A 73 22.28 28.01 -30.84
C LEU A 73 20.98 28.76 -30.57
N GLU A 74 19.87 28.29 -31.15
CA GLU A 74 18.55 28.84 -30.86
C GLU A 74 18.14 28.57 -29.40
N GLU A 75 17.18 29.35 -28.89
CA GLU A 75 16.58 29.08 -27.59
C GLU A 75 15.80 27.76 -27.66
N GLY A 76 15.97 26.88 -26.66
CA GLY A 76 15.35 25.56 -26.67
C GLY A 76 16.18 24.46 -27.32
N ASP A 77 17.28 24.79 -28.01
CA ASP A 77 18.10 23.81 -28.72
C ASP A 77 18.69 22.76 -27.75
N PRO A 78 18.46 21.45 -27.98
CA PRO A 78 18.91 20.39 -27.08
C PRO A 78 20.43 20.29 -26.97
N ARG A 79 21.18 20.80 -27.96
CA ARG A 79 22.66 20.80 -27.92
C ARG A 79 23.20 21.52 -26.71
N ARG A 80 22.54 22.58 -26.22
CA ARG A 80 22.94 23.30 -24.99
C ARG A 80 23.02 22.37 -23.78
N PHE A 81 22.07 21.44 -23.63
CA PHE A 81 22.10 20.44 -22.56
C PHE A 81 23.19 19.39 -22.82
N PHE A 82 23.28 18.86 -24.04
CA PHE A 82 24.25 17.81 -24.36
C PHE A 82 25.71 18.30 -24.32
N HIS A 83 25.96 19.57 -24.63
CA HIS A 83 27.26 20.21 -24.45
C HIS A 83 27.65 20.22 -22.96
N LEU A 84 26.73 20.54 -22.05
CA LEU A 84 26.98 20.46 -20.61
C LEU A 84 27.29 19.03 -20.15
N VAL A 85 26.52 18.04 -20.64
CA VAL A 85 26.80 16.62 -20.40
C VAL A 85 28.20 16.25 -20.86
N GLN A 86 28.55 16.58 -22.11
CA GLN A 86 29.85 16.24 -22.70
C GLN A 86 31.01 16.88 -21.94
N LEU A 87 30.90 18.16 -21.57
CA LEU A 87 31.92 18.83 -20.77
C LEU A 87 32.10 18.17 -19.41
N ALA A 88 31.00 17.86 -18.70
CA ALA A 88 31.09 17.21 -17.40
C ALA A 88 31.75 15.84 -17.48
N LEU A 89 31.45 15.05 -18.51
CA LEU A 89 32.11 13.76 -18.76
C LEU A 89 33.61 13.93 -19.05
N LEU A 90 33.99 14.86 -19.92
CA LEU A 90 35.38 15.11 -20.28
C LEU A 90 36.19 15.71 -19.12
N GLN A 91 35.56 16.46 -18.22
CA GLN A 91 36.18 16.99 -17.00
C GLN A 91 36.14 16.01 -15.82
N ASN A 92 35.49 14.85 -15.97
CA ASN A 92 35.19 13.89 -14.90
C ASN A 92 34.49 14.54 -13.69
N ARG A 93 33.53 15.44 -13.95
CA ARG A 93 32.73 16.17 -12.95
C ARG A 93 31.29 15.70 -12.94
N ILE A 94 31.12 14.42 -12.60
CA ILE A 94 29.81 13.76 -12.64
C ILE A 94 28.84 14.36 -11.61
N SER A 95 29.33 14.79 -10.45
CA SER A 95 28.51 15.46 -9.44
C SER A 95 27.89 16.76 -9.97
N ASP A 96 28.67 17.58 -10.67
CA ASP A 96 28.19 18.83 -11.29
C ASP A 96 27.12 18.54 -12.37
N LEU A 97 27.28 17.44 -13.11
CA LEU A 97 26.27 16.99 -14.08
C LEU A 97 24.95 16.60 -13.39
N ILE A 98 25.03 15.83 -12.30
CA ILE A 98 23.85 15.44 -11.52
C ILE A 98 23.14 16.68 -10.98
N ASP A 99 23.89 17.64 -10.44
CA ASP A 99 23.35 18.90 -9.93
C ASP A 99 22.63 19.70 -11.03
N THR A 100 23.29 19.86 -12.18
CA THR A 100 22.72 20.56 -13.33
C THR A 100 21.45 19.87 -13.84
N ALA A 101 21.46 18.55 -13.94
CA ALA A 101 20.30 17.77 -14.38
C ALA A 101 19.15 17.85 -13.36
N TYR A 102 19.45 17.79 -12.07
CA TYR A 102 18.46 17.91 -10.99
C TYR A 102 17.79 19.29 -11.02
N GLU A 103 18.57 20.35 -11.16
CA GLU A 103 18.06 21.72 -11.29
C GLU A 103 17.16 21.87 -12.53
N HIS A 104 17.55 21.26 -13.64
CA HIS A 104 16.80 21.36 -14.89
C HIS A 104 15.49 20.56 -14.89
N PHE A 105 15.53 19.30 -14.42
CA PHE A 105 14.39 18.39 -14.53
C PHE A 105 13.46 18.40 -13.32
N ILE A 106 14.02 18.50 -12.11
CA ILE A 106 13.27 18.36 -10.86
C ILE A 106 12.83 19.72 -10.31
N THR A 107 13.77 20.62 -10.02
CA THR A 107 13.43 21.94 -9.43
C THR A 107 12.95 22.94 -10.48
N ARG A 108 13.21 22.67 -11.76
CA ARG A 108 12.90 23.56 -12.90
C ARG A 108 13.56 24.94 -12.77
N ASN A 109 14.70 24.99 -12.09
CA ASN A 109 15.50 26.20 -11.89
C ASN A 109 16.72 26.16 -12.82
N SER A 110 16.49 26.16 -14.14
CA SER A 110 17.58 26.04 -15.11
C SER A 110 18.04 27.38 -15.67
N PHE A 111 19.34 27.49 -15.92
CA PHE A 111 19.97 28.60 -16.62
C PHE A 111 19.66 28.63 -18.13
N PHE A 112 19.10 27.56 -18.69
CA PHE A 112 18.70 27.50 -20.09
C PHE A 112 17.38 26.74 -20.27
N ASN A 113 16.62 27.13 -21.30
CA ASN A 113 15.39 26.46 -21.67
C ASN A 113 15.70 25.32 -22.65
N LEU A 114 15.14 24.15 -22.36
CA LEU A 114 15.11 23.02 -23.29
C LEU A 114 13.73 22.99 -23.96
N GLY A 115 13.71 22.82 -25.29
CA GLY A 115 12.47 22.69 -26.05
C GLY A 115 11.58 21.60 -25.45
N LYS A 116 10.26 21.85 -25.43
CA LYS A 116 9.30 20.93 -24.79
C LYS A 116 9.35 19.55 -25.42
N GLU A 117 9.55 19.52 -26.74
CA GLU A 117 9.69 18.37 -27.62
C GLU A 117 10.96 17.54 -27.41
N HIS A 118 11.94 18.06 -26.66
CA HIS A 118 13.20 17.37 -26.38
C HIS A 118 13.40 17.03 -24.90
N ARG A 119 12.51 17.52 -24.04
CA ARG A 119 12.66 17.40 -22.59
C ARG A 119 12.62 15.96 -22.12
N ILE A 120 11.78 15.13 -22.72
CA ILE A 120 11.60 13.74 -22.31
C ILE A 120 12.75 12.87 -22.82
N GLU A 121 13.24 13.14 -24.02
CA GLU A 121 14.38 12.48 -24.64
C GLU A 121 15.65 12.78 -23.84
N ALA A 122 15.85 14.04 -23.46
CA ALA A 122 16.97 14.46 -22.62
C ALA A 122 16.88 13.84 -21.21
N LEU A 123 15.68 13.81 -20.61
CA LEU A 123 15.44 13.16 -19.32
C LEU A 123 15.72 11.65 -19.40
N ARG A 124 15.21 10.97 -20.45
CA ARG A 124 15.50 9.56 -20.70
C ARG A 124 16.99 9.34 -20.82
N PHE A 125 17.68 10.17 -21.60
CA PHE A 125 19.11 10.06 -21.81
C PHE A 125 19.86 10.16 -20.47
N ILE A 126 19.60 11.20 -19.67
CA ILE A 126 20.34 11.40 -18.42
C ILE A 126 20.03 10.30 -17.40
N SER A 127 18.77 9.89 -17.25
CA SER A 127 18.40 8.78 -16.36
C SER A 127 19.08 7.47 -16.77
N THR A 128 19.18 7.20 -18.07
CA THR A 128 19.88 6.02 -18.60
C THR A 128 21.38 6.11 -18.37
N LEU A 129 21.97 7.29 -18.57
CA LEU A 129 23.40 7.53 -18.34
C LEU A 129 23.75 7.34 -16.86
N LEU A 130 22.91 7.81 -15.94
CA LEU A 130 23.10 7.62 -14.50
C LEU A 130 23.03 6.14 -14.13
N ILE A 131 22.05 5.39 -14.64
CA ILE A 131 21.97 3.93 -14.44
C ILE A 131 23.22 3.24 -14.99
N TYR A 132 23.63 3.59 -16.21
CA TYR A 132 24.83 3.02 -16.85
C TYR A 132 26.09 3.32 -16.02
N GLY A 133 26.27 4.57 -15.59
CA GLY A 133 27.40 4.98 -14.79
C GLY A 133 27.46 4.28 -13.44
N CYS A 134 26.32 4.09 -12.78
CA CYS A 134 26.27 3.32 -11.54
C CYS A 134 26.62 1.84 -11.75
N GLN A 135 26.20 1.25 -12.88
CA GLN A 135 26.39 -0.17 -13.15
C GLN A 135 27.80 -0.51 -13.66
N TYR A 136 28.42 0.38 -14.44
CA TYR A 136 29.65 0.07 -15.18
C TYR A 136 30.82 1.00 -14.91
N LEU A 137 30.60 2.17 -14.31
CA LEU A 137 31.62 3.22 -14.11
C LEU A 137 31.83 3.58 -12.63
N ASP A 138 31.30 2.76 -11.71
CA ASP A 138 31.38 2.97 -10.25
C ASP A 138 30.83 4.32 -9.77
N TRP A 139 29.90 4.93 -10.52
CA TRP A 139 29.23 6.15 -10.06
C TRP A 139 28.36 5.84 -8.84
N LYS A 140 28.39 6.73 -7.85
CA LYS A 140 27.55 6.59 -6.67
C LYS A 140 26.16 7.14 -6.96
N GLN A 141 25.17 6.36 -6.56
CA GLN A 141 23.79 6.81 -6.55
C GLN A 141 23.54 7.63 -5.28
N ASP A 142 23.30 8.92 -5.46
CA ASP A 142 22.95 9.89 -4.43
C ASP A 142 21.47 10.30 -4.52
N GLU A 143 21.00 11.14 -3.59
CA GLU A 143 19.59 11.55 -3.54
C GLU A 143 19.11 12.22 -4.84
N LYS A 144 19.96 13.03 -5.49
CA LYS A 144 19.61 13.76 -6.71
C LYS A 144 19.51 12.84 -7.92
N SER A 145 20.47 11.92 -8.09
CA SER A 145 20.42 10.92 -9.16
C SER A 145 19.25 9.95 -8.99
N ILE A 146 18.92 9.55 -7.75
CA ILE A 146 17.69 8.78 -7.45
C ILE A 146 16.47 9.58 -7.90
N ALA A 147 16.34 10.84 -7.50
CA ALA A 147 15.18 11.67 -7.85
C ALA A 147 15.01 11.82 -9.37
N ILE A 148 16.10 12.00 -10.13
CA ILE A 148 16.05 12.09 -11.60
C ILE A 148 15.54 10.78 -12.22
N VAL A 149 16.08 9.64 -11.79
CA VAL A 149 15.68 8.32 -12.32
C VAL A 149 14.24 7.99 -11.93
N SER A 150 13.86 8.23 -10.67
CA SER A 150 12.48 8.08 -10.18
C SER A 150 11.51 8.93 -10.98
N TYR A 151 11.82 10.21 -11.19
CA TYR A 151 10.95 11.12 -11.94
C TYR A 151 10.70 10.65 -13.37
N TYR A 152 11.73 10.10 -14.04
CA TYR A 152 11.55 9.53 -15.37
C TYR A 152 10.67 8.27 -15.38
N ALA A 153 10.85 7.39 -14.39
CA ALA A 153 10.05 6.18 -14.23
C ALA A 153 8.56 6.52 -13.97
N GLU A 154 8.30 7.49 -13.10
CA GLU A 154 6.96 8.01 -12.79
C GLU A 154 6.32 8.71 -14.00
N LEU A 155 7.09 9.50 -14.75
CA LEU A 155 6.59 10.11 -15.98
C LEU A 155 6.16 9.05 -17.00
N SER A 156 6.91 7.95 -17.08
CA SER A 156 6.61 6.81 -17.96
C SER A 156 5.36 6.02 -17.55
N SER A 157 4.80 6.26 -16.36
CA SER A 157 3.51 5.71 -15.93
C SER A 157 2.31 6.64 -16.20
N THR A 158 2.54 7.89 -16.61
CA THR A 158 1.44 8.83 -16.89
C THR A 158 0.68 8.48 -18.17
N ARG A 159 -0.60 8.87 -18.25
CA ARG A 159 -1.46 8.57 -19.41
C ARG A 159 -0.86 9.00 -20.76
N ASP A 160 -0.21 10.17 -20.81
CA ASP A 160 0.37 10.71 -22.05
C ASP A 160 1.61 9.91 -22.52
N TYR A 161 2.27 9.19 -21.62
CA TYR A 161 3.54 8.49 -21.87
C TYR A 161 3.53 7.04 -21.40
N PHE A 162 2.35 6.42 -21.31
CA PHE A 162 2.15 5.14 -20.65
C PHE A 162 3.01 4.03 -21.25
N ARG A 163 4.08 3.67 -20.53
CA ARG A 163 5.09 2.68 -20.91
C ARG A 163 5.45 1.83 -19.69
N PRO A 164 4.57 0.88 -19.29
CA PRO A 164 4.73 0.13 -18.05
C PRO A 164 6.03 -0.67 -17.97
N LEU A 165 6.52 -1.21 -19.11
CA LEU A 165 7.81 -1.89 -19.20
C LEU A 165 8.98 -0.96 -18.84
N ILE A 166 8.93 0.30 -19.27
CA ILE A 166 9.95 1.30 -18.95
C ILE A 166 9.88 1.64 -17.46
N THR A 167 8.70 1.88 -16.90
CA THR A 167 8.53 2.11 -15.46
C THR A 167 9.12 0.96 -14.64
N ALA A 168 8.82 -0.29 -14.99
CA ALA A 168 9.36 -1.47 -14.30
C ALA A 168 10.89 -1.58 -14.42
N ILE A 169 11.46 -1.38 -15.62
CA ILE A 169 12.91 -1.44 -15.82
C ILE A 169 13.63 -0.38 -15.00
N TYR A 170 13.17 0.88 -15.04
CA TYR A 170 13.86 1.96 -14.32
C TYR A 170 13.68 1.84 -12.81
N ALA A 171 12.48 1.46 -12.33
CA ALA A 171 12.26 1.19 -10.91
C ALA A 171 13.14 0.05 -10.39
N SER A 172 13.45 -0.96 -11.23
CA SER A 172 14.34 -2.08 -10.84
C SER A 172 15.79 -1.65 -10.57
N LYS A 173 16.20 -0.46 -11.03
CA LYS A 173 17.55 0.10 -10.87
C LYS A 173 17.66 1.11 -9.73
N LEU A 174 16.56 1.34 -9.01
CA LEU A 174 16.54 2.22 -7.84
C LEU A 174 16.82 1.43 -6.56
N PRO A 175 17.26 2.10 -5.47
CA PRO A 175 17.31 1.51 -4.14
C PRO A 175 15.91 1.09 -3.69
N LEU A 176 15.84 0.15 -2.75
CA LEU A 176 14.59 -0.48 -2.31
C LEU A 176 13.48 0.54 -1.98
N ASP A 177 13.77 1.57 -1.19
CA ASP A 177 12.77 2.56 -0.77
C ASP A 177 12.18 3.33 -1.96
N ALA A 178 13.03 3.77 -2.89
CA ALA A 178 12.61 4.50 -4.09
C ALA A 178 11.90 3.57 -5.09
N GLN A 179 12.39 2.33 -5.24
CA GLN A 179 11.74 1.29 -6.04
C GLN A 179 10.31 1.04 -5.58
N VAL A 180 10.12 0.83 -4.27
CA VAL A 180 8.82 0.58 -3.65
C VAL A 180 7.92 1.79 -3.87
N SER A 181 8.40 3.00 -3.57
CA SER A 181 7.63 4.24 -3.73
C SER A 181 7.14 4.46 -5.17
N VAL A 182 8.02 4.33 -6.16
CA VAL A 182 7.69 4.60 -7.57
C VAL A 182 6.68 3.59 -8.08
N TYR A 183 6.91 2.30 -7.85
CA TYR A 183 6.06 1.27 -8.42
C TYR A 183 4.73 1.08 -7.66
N SER A 184 4.70 1.34 -6.34
CA SER A 184 3.43 1.35 -5.59
C SER A 184 2.54 2.49 -6.08
N ARG A 185 3.09 3.70 -6.23
CA ARG A 185 2.37 4.85 -6.79
C ARG A 185 1.83 4.57 -8.18
N PHE A 186 2.63 3.93 -9.02
CA PHE A 186 2.20 3.52 -10.36
C PHE A 186 0.95 2.61 -10.31
N LEU A 187 0.96 1.58 -9.45
CA LEU A 187 -0.19 0.68 -9.29
C LEU A 187 -1.41 1.38 -8.67
N GLU A 188 -1.20 2.32 -7.74
CA GLU A 188 -2.27 3.08 -7.08
C GLU A 188 -2.99 4.05 -8.03
N GLU A 189 -2.27 4.65 -8.98
CA GLU A 189 -2.82 5.59 -9.96
C GLU A 189 -3.37 4.89 -11.22
N PHE A 190 -3.12 3.58 -11.37
CA PHE A 190 -3.56 2.81 -12.52
C PHE A 190 -5.06 2.45 -12.41
N ASP A 191 -5.83 2.81 -13.44
CA ASP A 191 -7.29 2.65 -13.50
C ASP A 191 -7.75 1.53 -14.45
N GLY A 192 -6.84 0.62 -14.80
CA GLY A 192 -7.14 -0.52 -15.66
C GLY A 192 -7.88 -1.67 -14.96
N ASP A 193 -8.27 -2.66 -15.75
CA ASP A 193 -8.99 -3.83 -15.25
C ASP A 193 -8.09 -4.85 -14.52
N LYS A 194 -8.70 -5.94 -14.01
CA LYS A 194 -7.99 -6.96 -13.23
C LYS A 194 -6.96 -7.71 -14.09
N GLU A 195 -7.28 -7.96 -15.36
CA GLU A 195 -6.37 -8.58 -16.30
C GLU A 195 -5.15 -7.68 -16.55
N GLU A 196 -5.35 -6.39 -16.77
CA GLU A 196 -4.28 -5.41 -16.96
C GLU A 196 -3.40 -5.28 -15.71
N VAL A 197 -4.00 -5.18 -14.52
CA VAL A 197 -3.26 -5.19 -13.24
C VAL A 197 -2.41 -6.45 -13.13
N SER A 198 -2.96 -7.62 -13.49
CA SER A 198 -2.21 -8.89 -13.42
C SER A 198 -0.98 -8.89 -14.32
N ILE A 199 -1.06 -8.25 -15.49
CA ILE A 199 0.06 -8.08 -16.42
C ILE A 199 1.14 -7.20 -15.80
N LEU A 200 0.77 -6.08 -15.16
CA LEU A 200 1.71 -5.20 -14.47
C LEU A 200 2.41 -5.92 -13.31
N LEU A 201 1.68 -6.70 -12.51
CA LEU A 201 2.27 -7.50 -11.44
C LEU A 201 3.26 -8.54 -11.97
N LEU A 202 2.92 -9.22 -13.07
CA LEU A 202 3.83 -10.18 -13.71
C LEU A 202 5.09 -9.49 -14.24
N LEU A 203 4.91 -8.34 -14.88
CA LEU A 203 6.00 -7.54 -15.41
C LEU A 203 6.97 -7.12 -14.28
N GLY A 204 6.44 -6.61 -13.17
CA GLY A 204 7.25 -6.24 -12.01
C GLY A 204 8.05 -7.43 -11.46
N LYS A 205 7.44 -8.61 -11.35
CA LYS A 205 8.13 -9.85 -10.96
C LYS A 205 9.25 -10.21 -11.94
N GLN A 206 9.00 -10.13 -13.25
CA GLN A 206 10.00 -10.45 -14.28
C GLN A 206 11.21 -9.51 -14.26
N GLN A 207 11.01 -8.24 -13.90
CA GLN A 207 12.09 -7.25 -13.77
C GLN A 207 12.80 -7.32 -12.40
N GLY A 208 12.40 -8.23 -11.51
CA GLY A 208 13.05 -8.41 -10.21
C GLY A 208 12.72 -7.32 -9.18
N LEU A 209 11.56 -6.65 -9.31
CA LEU A 209 11.09 -5.70 -8.30
C LEU A 209 10.75 -6.43 -6.99
N ALA A 210 10.91 -5.74 -5.86
CA ALA A 210 10.50 -6.21 -4.53
C ALA A 210 8.96 -6.20 -4.39
N MET A 211 8.29 -7.06 -5.16
CA MET A 211 6.83 -7.05 -5.32
C MET A 211 6.08 -7.24 -4.00
N ASN A 212 6.63 -7.99 -3.06
CA ASN A 212 5.99 -8.16 -1.75
C ASN A 212 5.93 -6.82 -0.98
N ASP A 213 6.99 -6.03 -0.99
CA ASP A 213 7.03 -4.75 -0.27
C ASP A 213 6.23 -3.67 -1.01
N ILE A 214 6.25 -3.69 -2.35
CA ILE A 214 5.36 -2.88 -3.19
C ILE A 214 3.89 -3.15 -2.86
N LEU A 215 3.45 -4.41 -2.88
CA LEU A 215 2.05 -4.78 -2.65
C LEU A 215 1.58 -4.44 -1.22
N LYS A 216 2.47 -4.57 -0.22
CA LYS A 216 2.22 -4.09 1.15
C LYS A 216 2.02 -2.58 1.16
N GLN A 217 2.85 -1.82 0.46
CA GLN A 217 2.75 -0.36 0.38
C GLN A 217 1.43 0.07 -0.29
N VAL A 218 1.08 -0.54 -1.43
CA VAL A 218 -0.20 -0.28 -2.13
C VAL A 218 -1.37 -0.57 -1.20
N SER A 219 -1.42 -1.76 -0.58
CA SER A 219 -2.48 -2.12 0.35
C SER A 219 -2.59 -1.16 1.53
N SER A 220 -1.45 -0.78 2.14
CA SER A 220 -1.42 0.18 3.25
C SER A 220 -1.96 1.55 2.83
N ASN A 221 -1.57 2.06 1.66
CA ASN A 221 -2.04 3.35 1.15
C ASN A 221 -3.54 3.32 0.83
N THR A 222 -4.02 2.27 0.15
CA THR A 222 -5.45 2.05 -0.13
C THR A 222 -6.25 1.95 1.17
N LEU A 223 -5.75 1.21 2.17
CA LEU A 223 -6.39 1.09 3.48
C LEU A 223 -6.47 2.43 4.20
N GLN A 224 -5.38 3.21 4.24
CA GLN A 224 -5.36 4.52 4.90
C GLN A 224 -6.37 5.48 4.28
N LYS A 225 -6.49 5.49 2.94
CA LYS A 225 -7.51 6.27 2.23
C LYS A 225 -8.92 5.85 2.65
N ALA A 226 -9.21 4.55 2.64
CA ALA A 226 -10.50 4.01 3.07
C ALA A 226 -10.81 4.37 4.54
N LEU A 227 -9.85 4.19 5.44
CA LEU A 227 -10.03 4.49 6.87
C LEU A 227 -10.27 5.99 7.11
N TYR A 228 -9.58 6.87 6.38
CA TYR A 228 -9.83 8.31 6.43
C TYR A 228 -11.26 8.65 6.00
N GLU A 229 -11.76 8.04 4.92
CA GLU A 229 -13.15 8.21 4.47
C GLU A 229 -14.15 7.67 5.51
N SER A 230 -13.84 6.52 6.14
CA SER A 230 -14.66 5.89 7.16
C SER A 230 -14.87 6.77 8.41
N SER A 231 -13.89 7.61 8.75
CA SER A 231 -13.98 8.52 9.90
C SER A 231 -15.09 9.56 9.74
N LYS A 232 -15.55 9.79 8.50
CA LYS A 232 -16.66 10.70 8.18
C LYS A 232 -18.03 10.00 8.29
N VAL A 233 -18.05 8.68 8.31
CA VAL A 233 -19.27 7.86 8.38
C VAL A 233 -19.66 7.67 9.85
N LYS A 234 -20.89 8.04 10.21
CA LYS A 234 -21.41 7.79 11.56
C LYS A 234 -21.68 6.31 11.77
N SER A 235 -21.33 5.78 12.95
CA SER A 235 -21.72 4.41 13.31
C SER A 235 -23.24 4.27 13.35
N LEU A 236 -23.74 3.09 12.97
CA LEU A 236 -25.18 2.82 13.06
C LEU A 236 -25.62 2.68 14.52
N GLN A 237 -26.89 2.98 14.79
CA GLN A 237 -27.49 2.76 16.11
C GLN A 237 -27.81 1.29 16.35
N SER A 238 -28.22 0.56 15.31
CA SER A 238 -28.50 -0.88 15.34
C SER A 238 -27.51 -1.66 14.47
N TYR A 239 -27.42 -2.97 14.72
CA TYR A 239 -26.67 -3.90 13.88
C TYR A 239 -27.37 -4.07 12.53
N ARG A 240 -26.58 -4.15 11.45
CA ARG A 240 -27.07 -4.48 10.11
C ARG A 240 -26.43 -5.78 9.62
N LEU A 241 -27.26 -6.80 9.44
CA LEU A 241 -26.85 -8.16 9.06
C LEU A 241 -27.17 -8.51 7.60
N GLU A 242 -28.15 -7.84 7.00
CA GLU A 242 -28.54 -8.03 5.61
C GLU A 242 -27.68 -7.22 4.64
N ASN A 243 -27.47 -7.80 3.46
CA ASN A 243 -26.69 -7.19 2.37
C ASN A 243 -27.41 -5.95 1.82
N ASP A 244 -26.72 -4.82 1.86
CA ASP A 244 -27.10 -3.59 1.15
C ASP A 244 -26.18 -3.43 -0.08
N GLU A 245 -26.49 -2.47 -0.95
CA GLU A 245 -25.55 -2.06 -2.01
C GLU A 245 -24.22 -1.63 -1.38
N MET A 246 -23.12 -2.07 -2.00
CA MET A 246 -21.78 -1.73 -1.52
C MET A 246 -21.50 -0.25 -1.81
N ASP A 247 -21.18 0.51 -0.77
CA ASP A 247 -20.68 1.87 -0.93
C ASP A 247 -19.20 1.88 -1.35
N ASP A 248 -18.78 3.01 -1.92
CA ASP A 248 -17.40 3.21 -2.42
C ASP A 248 -16.34 2.93 -1.34
N PHE A 249 -16.67 3.27 -0.10
CA PHE A 249 -15.83 3.00 1.07
C PHE A 249 -15.63 1.49 1.27
N ALA A 250 -16.71 0.70 1.30
CA ALA A 250 -16.62 -0.74 1.45
C ALA A 250 -15.87 -1.39 0.28
N TYR A 251 -16.03 -0.87 -0.94
CA TYR A 251 -15.25 -1.34 -2.09
C TYR A 251 -13.74 -1.11 -1.88
N THR A 252 -13.35 0.09 -1.45
CA THR A 252 -11.94 0.46 -1.21
C THR A 252 -11.31 -0.38 -0.10
N LEU A 253 -12.06 -0.73 0.96
CA LEU A 253 -11.57 -1.67 1.99
C LEU A 253 -11.25 -3.05 1.41
N LEU A 254 -12.14 -3.61 0.58
CA LEU A 254 -11.92 -4.92 -0.02
C LEU A 254 -10.80 -4.90 -1.07
N GLU A 255 -10.64 -3.78 -1.77
CA GLU A 255 -9.52 -3.56 -2.69
C GLU A 255 -8.17 -3.61 -1.98
N ALA A 256 -8.05 -3.00 -0.79
CA ALA A 256 -6.83 -3.06 0.01
C ALA A 256 -6.41 -4.51 0.33
N LEU A 257 -7.36 -5.41 0.57
CA LEU A 257 -7.10 -6.84 0.75
C LEU A 257 -6.75 -7.55 -0.56
N GLY A 258 -7.34 -7.10 -1.68
CA GLY A 258 -7.10 -7.65 -3.01
C GLY A 258 -5.63 -7.68 -3.39
N TRP A 259 -4.88 -6.64 -3.03
CA TRP A 259 -3.44 -6.52 -3.29
C TRP A 259 -2.59 -7.55 -2.53
N LEU A 260 -3.08 -8.09 -1.41
CA LEU A 260 -2.34 -9.00 -0.53
C LEU A 260 -2.67 -10.48 -0.76
N LYS A 261 -3.38 -10.82 -1.85
CA LYS A 261 -3.77 -12.20 -2.18
C LYS A 261 -2.60 -13.04 -2.72
N SER A 262 -1.62 -13.29 -1.87
CA SER A 262 -0.48 -14.18 -2.12
C SER A 262 -0.15 -14.99 -0.87
N GLN A 263 0.36 -16.22 -1.06
CA GLN A 263 0.83 -17.07 0.04
C GLN A 263 1.94 -16.38 0.84
N ASP A 264 2.83 -15.64 0.17
CA ASP A 264 3.94 -14.92 0.78
C ASP A 264 3.50 -13.73 1.65
N LEU A 265 2.26 -13.26 1.45
CA LEU A 265 1.68 -12.09 2.11
C LEU A 265 0.57 -12.46 3.11
N CYS A 266 0.40 -13.76 3.40
CA CYS A 266 -0.63 -14.28 4.30
C CYS A 266 -0.66 -13.54 5.66
N LEU A 267 0.51 -13.29 6.28
CA LEU A 267 0.56 -12.55 7.55
C LEU A 267 -0.01 -11.14 7.42
N GLU A 268 0.42 -10.41 6.40
CA GLU A 268 -0.05 -9.04 6.17
C GLU A 268 -1.53 -9.02 5.81
N LEU A 269 -1.98 -9.96 4.98
CA LEU A 269 -3.39 -10.11 4.61
C LEU A 269 -4.28 -10.23 5.85
N PHE A 270 -3.93 -11.07 6.82
CA PHE A 270 -4.72 -11.23 8.05
C PHE A 270 -4.58 -10.08 9.04
N LYS A 271 -3.43 -9.38 9.08
CA LYS A 271 -3.32 -8.11 9.82
C LYS A 271 -4.29 -7.07 9.26
N THR A 272 -4.26 -6.87 7.94
CA THR A 272 -5.13 -5.92 7.24
C THR A 272 -6.60 -6.34 7.36
N ALA A 273 -6.92 -7.63 7.24
CA ALA A 273 -8.29 -8.14 7.41
C ALA A 273 -8.81 -7.85 8.82
N ASN A 274 -8.01 -8.07 9.87
CA ASN A 274 -8.40 -7.75 11.24
C ASN A 274 -8.66 -6.26 11.42
N VAL A 275 -7.80 -5.37 10.90
CA VAL A 275 -8.02 -3.92 10.97
C VAL A 275 -9.34 -3.54 10.28
N ILE A 276 -9.59 -4.06 9.08
CA ILE A 276 -10.82 -3.81 8.32
C ILE A 276 -12.05 -4.33 9.07
N ILE A 277 -12.00 -5.56 9.59
CA ILE A 277 -13.13 -6.16 10.31
C ILE A 277 -13.41 -5.38 11.59
N ARG A 278 -12.40 -4.98 12.37
CA ARG A 278 -12.60 -4.13 13.56
C ARG A 278 -13.29 -2.82 13.20
N GLN A 279 -12.91 -2.21 12.09
CA GLN A 279 -13.53 -0.98 11.59
C GLN A 279 -15.00 -1.20 11.22
N ILE A 280 -15.31 -2.27 10.49
CA ILE A 280 -16.67 -2.69 10.14
C ILE A 280 -17.52 -2.97 11.40
N LEU A 281 -16.96 -3.70 12.37
CA LEU A 281 -17.62 -4.03 13.63
C LEU A 281 -17.94 -2.78 14.43
N GLY A 282 -17.03 -1.80 14.50
CA GLY A 282 -17.30 -0.53 15.18
C GLY A 282 -18.40 0.29 14.51
N MET A 283 -18.56 0.17 13.19
CA MET A 283 -19.69 0.77 12.44
C MET A 283 -20.99 -0.03 12.52
N ARG A 284 -20.95 -1.26 13.08
CA ARG A 284 -22.08 -2.20 13.22
C ARG A 284 -22.67 -2.70 11.89
N ARG A 285 -21.85 -2.71 10.82
CA ARG A 285 -22.23 -3.21 9.48
C ARG A 285 -21.77 -4.66 9.28
N LEU A 286 -22.33 -5.57 10.08
CA LEU A 286 -21.88 -6.97 10.18
C LEU A 286 -21.88 -7.72 8.83
N TYR A 287 -22.78 -7.38 7.91
CA TYR A 287 -22.83 -7.98 6.57
C TYR A 287 -21.52 -7.84 5.77
N LEU A 288 -20.72 -6.79 6.00
CA LEU A 288 -19.45 -6.57 5.29
C LEU A 288 -18.36 -7.55 5.73
N VAL A 289 -18.47 -8.15 6.91
CA VAL A 289 -17.49 -9.15 7.39
C VAL A 289 -17.52 -10.42 6.52
N GLU A 290 -18.68 -10.78 5.97
CA GLU A 290 -18.79 -11.89 5.00
C GLU A 290 -18.05 -11.57 3.70
N ARG A 291 -18.13 -10.32 3.22
CA ARG A 291 -17.40 -9.91 2.03
C ARG A 291 -15.89 -9.97 2.22
N VAL A 292 -15.40 -9.57 3.40
CA VAL A 292 -13.99 -9.75 3.78
C VAL A 292 -13.64 -11.25 3.81
N THR A 293 -14.50 -12.07 4.40
CA THR A 293 -14.34 -13.53 4.47
C THR A 293 -14.23 -14.15 3.07
N ASP A 294 -15.08 -13.74 2.12
CA ASP A 294 -15.06 -14.21 0.74
C ASP A 294 -13.74 -13.87 0.04
N VAL A 295 -13.19 -12.67 0.29
CA VAL A 295 -11.93 -12.21 -0.28
C VAL A 295 -10.74 -13.04 0.20
N VAL A 296 -10.72 -13.44 1.48
CA VAL A 296 -9.59 -14.17 2.10
C VAL A 296 -9.79 -15.69 2.17
N LYS A 297 -10.96 -16.19 1.77
CA LYS A 297 -11.37 -17.60 1.89
C LYS A 297 -10.34 -18.60 1.39
N GLU A 298 -9.74 -18.31 0.23
CA GLU A 298 -8.73 -19.18 -0.40
C GLU A 298 -7.46 -19.31 0.46
N MET A 299 -7.13 -18.29 1.24
CA MET A 299 -5.92 -18.23 2.06
C MET A 299 -6.11 -18.87 3.46
N GLU A 300 -7.35 -19.09 3.92
CA GLU A 300 -7.63 -19.67 5.25
C GLU A 300 -6.94 -21.02 5.46
N MET A 301 -7.01 -21.92 4.46
CA MET A 301 -6.41 -23.25 4.56
C MET A 301 -4.88 -23.20 4.67
N TYR A 302 -4.24 -22.26 3.97
CA TYR A 302 -2.79 -22.11 3.97
C TYR A 302 -2.32 -21.57 5.32
N CYS A 303 -2.94 -20.48 5.79
CA CYS A 303 -2.52 -19.76 6.98
C CYS A 303 -2.77 -20.54 8.29
N SER A 304 -3.75 -21.45 8.30
CA SER A 304 -4.01 -22.35 9.44
C SER A 304 -2.82 -23.23 9.85
N LYS A 305 -1.82 -23.41 8.96
CA LYS A 305 -0.66 -24.28 9.18
C LYS A 305 0.62 -23.52 9.53
N THR A 306 0.59 -22.19 9.46
CA THR A 306 1.76 -21.34 9.60
C THR A 306 1.80 -20.74 11.01
N LYS A 307 2.87 -21.04 11.76
CA LYS A 307 3.01 -20.55 13.16
C LYS A 307 3.04 -19.02 13.25
N ASP A 308 3.70 -18.37 12.29
CA ASP A 308 3.89 -16.91 12.30
C ASP A 308 2.57 -16.14 12.10
N THR A 309 1.50 -16.80 11.65
CA THR A 309 0.18 -16.19 11.43
C THR A 309 -0.86 -16.62 12.46
N GLU A 310 -0.49 -17.45 13.44
CA GLU A 310 -1.45 -18.08 14.35
C GLU A 310 -2.29 -17.05 15.12
N LYS A 311 -1.66 -15.97 15.61
CA LYS A 311 -2.33 -14.94 16.39
C LYS A 311 -3.33 -14.13 15.55
N GLU A 312 -2.89 -13.61 14.41
CA GLU A 312 -3.70 -12.82 13.49
C GLU A 312 -4.84 -13.65 12.90
N PHE A 313 -4.56 -14.91 12.58
CA PHE A 313 -5.57 -15.83 12.07
C PHE A 313 -6.59 -16.22 13.14
N ALA A 314 -6.16 -16.47 14.38
CA ALA A 314 -7.07 -16.74 15.50
C ALA A 314 -8.02 -15.57 15.76
N GLU A 315 -7.50 -14.34 15.69
CA GLU A 315 -8.35 -13.15 15.80
C GLU A 315 -9.38 -13.08 14.67
N TYR A 316 -8.95 -13.27 13.42
CA TYR A 316 -9.85 -13.28 12.27
C TYR A 316 -10.98 -14.31 12.43
N LEU A 317 -10.65 -15.55 12.84
CA LEU A 317 -11.64 -16.59 13.10
C LEU A 317 -12.61 -16.19 14.21
N SER A 318 -12.12 -15.49 15.23
CA SER A 318 -12.94 -15.00 16.33
C SER A 318 -13.97 -13.96 15.87
N HIS A 319 -13.60 -13.08 14.94
CA HIS A 319 -14.53 -12.11 14.33
C HIS A 319 -15.57 -12.79 13.44
N LYS A 320 -15.14 -13.73 12.61
CA LYS A 320 -16.03 -14.53 11.76
C LYS A 320 -17.07 -15.28 12.60
N ARG A 321 -16.63 -15.88 13.71
CA ARG A 321 -17.50 -16.54 14.69
C ARG A 321 -18.49 -15.56 15.33
N LEU A 322 -18.07 -14.37 15.73
CA LEU A 322 -18.99 -13.34 16.26
C LEU A 322 -20.14 -13.07 15.29
N VAL A 323 -19.83 -12.77 14.02
CA VAL A 323 -20.85 -12.41 13.02
C VAL A 323 -21.80 -13.58 12.77
N ASN A 324 -21.27 -14.81 12.68
CA ASN A 324 -22.10 -16.01 12.52
C ASN A 324 -23.02 -16.22 13.72
N THR A 325 -22.56 -16.00 14.95
CA THR A 325 -23.40 -16.09 16.15
C THR A 325 -24.56 -15.10 16.10
N PHE A 326 -24.34 -13.90 15.57
CA PHE A 326 -25.43 -12.91 15.41
C PHE A 326 -26.47 -13.36 14.39
N LYS A 327 -26.05 -13.94 13.26
CA LYS A 327 -26.96 -14.50 12.24
C LYS A 327 -27.77 -15.67 12.78
N LEU A 328 -27.08 -16.65 13.39
CA LEU A 328 -27.71 -17.80 14.04
C LEU A 328 -28.72 -17.37 15.11
N PHE A 329 -28.43 -16.28 15.83
CA PHE A 329 -29.37 -15.75 16.82
C PHE A 329 -30.64 -15.18 16.19
N GLU A 330 -30.56 -14.48 15.06
CA GLU A 330 -31.76 -13.98 14.35
C GLU A 330 -32.59 -15.13 13.79
N GLU A 331 -31.95 -16.07 13.09
CA GLU A 331 -32.60 -17.29 12.57
C GLU A 331 -33.28 -18.10 13.68
N TRP A 332 -32.60 -18.27 14.82
CA TRP A 332 -33.15 -18.95 15.99
C TRP A 332 -34.30 -18.16 16.63
N THR A 333 -34.23 -16.83 16.63
CA THR A 333 -35.30 -15.97 17.17
C THR A 333 -36.57 -16.11 16.34
N ASP A 334 -36.46 -16.16 15.02
CA ASP A 334 -37.59 -16.40 14.13
C ASP A 334 -38.19 -17.80 14.37
N LEU A 335 -37.32 -18.82 14.50
CA LEU A 335 -37.73 -20.19 14.79
C LEU A 335 -38.50 -20.33 16.11
N ILE A 336 -38.03 -19.72 17.20
CA ILE A 336 -38.72 -19.84 18.50
C ILE A 336 -40.04 -19.06 18.50
N GLN A 337 -40.14 -17.97 17.73
CA GLN A 337 -41.37 -17.19 17.58
C GLN A 337 -42.39 -17.87 16.65
N SER A 338 -41.94 -18.71 15.71
CA SER A 338 -42.80 -19.44 14.77
C SER A 338 -43.43 -20.71 15.36
N SER A 339 -43.75 -20.73 16.67
CA SER A 339 -44.34 -21.89 17.34
C SER A 339 -45.62 -22.36 16.62
N PRO A 340 -45.72 -23.64 16.19
CA PRO A 340 -46.91 -24.15 15.54
C PRO A 340 -48.13 -24.13 16.49
N GLN A 341 -49.33 -23.95 15.95
CA GLN A 341 -50.58 -24.12 16.71
C GLN A 341 -50.89 -25.60 16.88
N ASP A 342 -51.22 -26.01 18.10
CA ASP A 342 -51.67 -27.36 18.41
C ASP A 342 -53.20 -27.43 18.37
N SER A 343 -53.75 -27.94 17.26
CA SER A 343 -55.18 -28.19 17.10
C SER A 343 -55.63 -29.56 17.63
N GLY A 344 -54.71 -30.37 18.16
CA GLY A 344 -54.93 -31.77 18.52
C GLY A 344 -54.92 -32.75 17.34
N SER A 345 -54.70 -32.29 16.10
CA SER A 345 -54.56 -33.15 14.94
C SER A 345 -53.20 -33.86 14.90
N LEU A 346 -53.14 -35.09 14.37
CA LEU A 346 -51.89 -35.85 14.27
C LEU A 346 -50.83 -35.15 13.41
N SER A 347 -51.27 -34.41 12.38
CA SER A 347 -50.40 -33.58 11.53
C SER A 347 -49.79 -32.40 12.32
N ASP A 348 -50.58 -31.73 13.17
CA ASP A 348 -50.07 -30.57 13.92
C ASP A 348 -49.18 -31.01 15.09
N LEU A 349 -49.49 -32.14 15.74
CA LEU A 349 -48.60 -32.77 16.71
C LEU A 349 -47.24 -33.13 16.10
N GLN A 350 -47.21 -33.64 14.86
CA GLN A 350 -45.96 -33.91 14.14
C GLN A 350 -45.14 -32.62 13.91
N LYS A 351 -45.79 -31.53 13.50
CA LYS A 351 -45.14 -30.22 13.31
C LYS A 351 -44.59 -29.66 14.63
N VAL A 352 -45.35 -29.77 15.73
CA VAL A 352 -44.91 -29.33 17.06
C VAL A 352 -43.68 -30.13 17.50
N VAL A 353 -43.69 -31.46 17.32
CA VAL A 353 -42.54 -32.31 17.68
C VAL A 353 -41.31 -31.99 16.83
N SER A 354 -41.47 -31.80 15.51
CA SER A 354 -40.34 -31.43 14.64
C SER A 354 -39.78 -30.05 14.99
N TRP A 355 -40.65 -29.06 15.21
CA TRP A 355 -40.25 -27.72 15.64
C TRP A 355 -39.50 -27.76 16.98
N ARG A 356 -40.00 -28.51 17.97
CA ARG A 356 -39.37 -28.66 19.29
C ARG A 356 -37.96 -29.23 19.18
N ARG A 357 -37.77 -30.25 18.32
CA ARG A 357 -36.46 -30.86 18.06
C ARG A 357 -35.50 -29.88 17.39
N GLU A 358 -35.99 -29.11 16.42
CA GLU A 358 -35.18 -28.10 15.73
C GLU A 358 -34.76 -26.98 16.69
N VAL A 359 -35.71 -26.43 17.47
CA VAL A 359 -35.42 -25.45 18.52
C VAL A 359 -34.37 -25.98 19.49
N GLN A 360 -34.50 -27.22 19.94
CA GLN A 360 -33.52 -27.81 20.86
C GLN A 360 -32.12 -27.87 20.23
N THR A 361 -32.03 -28.37 19.00
CA THR A 361 -30.77 -28.52 18.27
C THR A 361 -30.09 -27.16 18.05
N GLN A 362 -30.83 -26.18 17.54
CA GLN A 362 -30.31 -24.83 17.31
C GLN A 362 -29.96 -24.11 18.61
N THR A 363 -30.72 -24.32 19.68
CA THR A 363 -30.40 -23.76 21.01
C THR A 363 -29.06 -24.29 21.52
N GLU A 364 -28.80 -25.59 21.39
CA GLU A 364 -27.53 -26.21 21.81
C GLU A 364 -26.34 -25.71 20.99
N ILE A 365 -26.51 -25.53 19.67
CA ILE A 365 -25.49 -24.95 18.79
C ILE A 365 -25.19 -23.50 19.21
N LEU A 366 -26.23 -22.68 19.35
CA LEU A 366 -26.09 -21.26 19.67
C LEU A 366 -25.55 -21.03 21.08
N GLU A 367 -25.95 -21.84 22.07
CA GLU A 367 -25.40 -21.82 23.43
C GLU A 367 -23.89 -22.09 23.40
N ARG A 368 -23.44 -23.07 22.60
CA ARG A 368 -22.01 -23.37 22.45
C ARG A 368 -21.23 -22.20 21.86
N GLU A 369 -21.74 -21.59 20.79
CA GLU A 369 -21.08 -20.48 20.11
C GLU A 369 -21.02 -19.22 20.99
N LEU A 370 -22.10 -18.90 21.72
CA LEU A 370 -22.14 -17.81 22.69
C LEU A 370 -21.16 -18.04 23.85
N ARG A 371 -21.14 -19.24 24.42
CA ARG A 371 -20.19 -19.60 25.49
C ARG A 371 -18.75 -19.52 25.00
N PHE A 372 -18.46 -19.96 23.78
CA PHE A 372 -17.11 -19.82 23.24
C PHE A 372 -16.65 -18.36 23.18
N LEU A 373 -17.51 -17.44 22.74
CA LEU A 373 -17.17 -16.01 22.68
C LEU A 373 -17.05 -15.38 24.07
N LEU A 374 -17.93 -15.74 25.00
CA LEU A 374 -17.97 -15.18 26.36
C LEU A 374 -16.91 -15.76 27.30
N GLU A 375 -16.57 -17.04 27.17
CA GLU A 375 -15.63 -17.74 28.05
C GLU A 375 -14.22 -17.85 27.45
N GLY A 376 -14.10 -17.74 26.12
CA GLY A 376 -12.84 -17.90 25.40
C GLY A 376 -11.99 -16.63 25.32
N GLY A 377 -12.37 -15.55 26.03
CA GLY A 377 -11.62 -14.30 26.06
C GLY A 377 -11.57 -13.60 24.69
N TRP A 378 -12.71 -13.43 24.02
CA TRP A 378 -12.79 -12.79 22.69
C TRP A 378 -12.00 -11.47 22.62
N LEU A 379 -11.02 -11.39 21.71
CA LEU A 379 -10.04 -10.29 21.55
C LEU A 379 -8.99 -10.10 22.65
N GLY A 380 -8.98 -10.91 23.72
CA GLY A 380 -7.93 -10.93 24.74
C GLY A 380 -7.74 -9.62 25.50
N GLU A 381 -6.55 -9.45 26.08
CA GLU A 381 -6.19 -8.28 26.90
C GLU A 381 -6.11 -6.97 26.09
N HIS A 382 -6.37 -5.86 26.78
CA HIS A 382 -6.33 -4.52 26.22
C HIS A 382 -4.92 -4.18 25.71
N THR A 383 -4.79 -4.02 24.40
CA THR A 383 -3.60 -3.42 23.78
C THR A 383 -3.89 -1.96 23.49
N ASP A 384 -2.93 -1.08 23.81
CA ASP A 384 -2.95 0.36 23.48
C ASP A 384 -2.82 0.61 21.96
N GLU A 385 -3.78 0.13 21.19
CA GLU A 385 -3.89 0.43 19.76
C GLU A 385 -4.59 1.77 19.60
N THR A 386 -3.82 2.82 19.32
CA THR A 386 -4.31 4.21 19.29
C THR A 386 -4.80 4.69 17.92
N ARG A 387 -4.50 3.97 16.84
CA ARG A 387 -4.78 4.42 15.45
C ARG A 387 -6.08 3.88 14.84
N HIS A 388 -6.65 2.82 15.40
CA HIS A 388 -7.84 2.13 14.86
C HIS A 388 -8.83 1.80 15.97
N ILE A 389 -10.03 1.34 15.61
CA ILE A 389 -11.01 0.87 16.61
C ILE A 389 -10.37 -0.26 17.42
N SER A 390 -10.12 0.05 18.69
CA SER A 390 -9.39 -0.83 19.59
C SER A 390 -10.21 -2.08 19.92
N LYS A 391 -9.51 -3.16 20.26
CA LYS A 391 -10.13 -4.38 20.78
C LYS A 391 -11.01 -4.11 22.01
N ALA A 392 -10.58 -3.20 22.88
CA ALA A 392 -11.35 -2.79 24.06
C ALA A 392 -12.69 -2.17 23.67
N THR A 393 -12.67 -1.22 22.72
CA THR A 393 -13.90 -0.57 22.21
C THR A 393 -14.88 -1.59 21.63
N LEU A 394 -14.40 -2.62 20.93
CA LEU A 394 -15.27 -3.67 20.42
C LEU A 394 -15.86 -4.52 21.53
N ARG A 395 -15.09 -4.86 22.57
CA ARG A 395 -15.60 -5.59 23.74
C ARG A 395 -16.70 -4.79 24.44
N GLU A 396 -16.53 -3.49 24.63
CA GLU A 396 -17.54 -2.60 25.21
C GLU A 396 -18.84 -2.58 24.40
N ILE A 397 -18.76 -2.70 23.06
CA ILE A 397 -19.94 -2.75 22.19
C ILE A 397 -20.62 -4.12 22.29
N TYR A 398 -19.87 -5.20 22.07
CA TYR A 398 -20.43 -6.52 21.77
C TYR A 398 -20.58 -7.45 22.98
N ILE A 399 -19.73 -7.36 24.02
CA ILE A 399 -19.84 -8.24 25.21
C ILE A 399 -21.17 -8.05 25.93
N PRO A 400 -21.65 -6.81 26.21
CA PRO A 400 -22.96 -6.63 26.83
C PRO A 400 -24.10 -7.22 26.00
N ASP A 401 -24.03 -7.10 24.67
CA ASP A 401 -25.05 -7.65 23.77
C ASP A 401 -25.01 -9.17 23.70
N LEU A 402 -23.83 -9.78 23.69
CA LEU A 402 -23.68 -11.24 23.76
C LEU A 402 -24.24 -11.80 25.07
N VAL A 403 -24.00 -11.13 26.20
CA VAL A 403 -24.57 -11.52 27.51
C VAL A 403 -26.09 -11.41 27.53
N ILE A 404 -26.64 -10.32 26.97
CA ILE A 404 -28.08 -10.13 26.82
C ILE A 404 -28.69 -11.22 25.94
N LYS A 405 -28.08 -11.49 24.78
CA LYS A 405 -28.50 -12.54 23.85
C LYS A 405 -28.43 -13.92 24.49
N TYR A 406 -27.38 -14.21 25.26
CA TYR A 406 -27.28 -15.50 25.95
C TYR A 406 -28.36 -15.68 27.01
N HIS A 407 -28.68 -14.63 27.77
CA HIS A 407 -29.84 -14.69 28.66
C HIS A 407 -31.16 -14.88 27.89
N GLN A 408 -31.37 -14.18 26.78
CA GLN A 408 -32.57 -14.31 25.94
C GLN A 408 -32.72 -15.72 25.38
N LEU A 409 -31.62 -16.32 24.90
CA LEU A 409 -31.55 -17.70 24.44
C LEU A 409 -32.09 -18.65 25.52
N LEU A 410 -31.55 -18.57 26.73
CA LEU A 410 -31.92 -19.43 27.85
C LEU A 410 -33.37 -19.19 28.32
N HIS A 411 -33.79 -17.93 28.39
CA HIS A 411 -35.12 -17.58 28.88
C HIS A 411 -36.23 -18.00 27.91
N LEU A 412 -36.11 -17.66 26.62
CA LEU A 412 -37.15 -17.97 25.63
C LEU A 412 -37.21 -19.46 25.30
N SER A 413 -36.06 -20.15 25.28
CA SER A 413 -36.05 -21.61 25.08
C SER A 413 -36.60 -22.41 26.27
N SER A 414 -36.85 -21.78 27.43
CA SER A 414 -37.32 -22.51 28.62
C SER A 414 -38.71 -23.16 28.49
N SER A 415 -39.51 -22.71 27.53
CA SER A 415 -40.78 -23.35 27.14
C SER A 415 -40.56 -24.74 26.51
N VAL A 416 -39.40 -24.94 25.86
CA VAL A 416 -39.01 -26.18 25.18
C VAL A 416 -38.02 -26.98 26.03
N ILE A 417 -37.09 -26.31 26.70
CA ILE A 417 -36.00 -26.88 27.50
C ILE A 417 -36.11 -26.31 28.93
N PRO A 418 -36.92 -26.91 29.82
CA PRO A 418 -37.23 -26.33 31.13
C PRO A 418 -36.00 -26.02 32.00
N GLU A 419 -34.92 -26.78 31.85
CA GLU A 419 -33.65 -26.60 32.57
C GLU A 419 -33.02 -25.23 32.30
N ASN A 420 -33.27 -24.64 31.12
CA ASN A 420 -32.73 -23.34 30.74
C ASN A 420 -33.29 -22.19 31.59
N LEU A 421 -34.46 -22.36 32.22
CA LEU A 421 -34.99 -21.35 33.16
C LEU A 421 -34.09 -21.19 34.39
N GLN A 422 -33.53 -22.29 34.90
CA GLN A 422 -32.60 -22.22 36.02
C GLN A 422 -31.29 -21.55 35.58
N LYS A 423 -30.77 -21.91 34.40
CA LYS A 423 -29.57 -21.28 33.84
C LYS A 423 -29.76 -19.78 33.64
N SER A 424 -30.90 -19.33 33.11
CA SER A 424 -31.19 -17.91 32.89
C SER A 424 -31.22 -17.13 34.22
N ARG A 425 -31.79 -17.71 35.28
CA ARG A 425 -31.82 -17.10 36.62
C ARG A 425 -30.43 -17.00 37.26
N GLN A 426 -29.52 -17.91 36.90
CA GLN A 426 -28.13 -17.92 37.38
C GLN A 426 -27.19 -16.99 36.58
N MET A 427 -27.71 -16.29 35.56
CA MET A 427 -26.88 -15.48 34.67
C MET A 427 -26.16 -14.32 35.39
N ASN A 428 -26.75 -13.78 36.46
CA ASN A 428 -26.07 -12.78 37.29
C ASN A 428 -24.79 -13.35 37.94
N THR A 429 -24.87 -14.57 38.51
CA THR A 429 -23.71 -15.26 39.10
C THR A 429 -22.70 -15.65 38.03
N TYR A 430 -23.15 -16.02 36.82
CA TYR A 430 -22.26 -16.31 35.70
C TYR A 430 -21.38 -15.10 35.36
N VAL A 431 -21.98 -13.91 35.21
CA VAL A 431 -21.24 -12.69 34.84
C VAL A 431 -20.38 -12.16 36.00
N THR A 432 -20.90 -12.18 37.24
CA THR A 432 -20.21 -11.52 38.38
C THR A 432 -19.19 -12.39 39.09
N VAL A 433 -19.42 -13.70 39.19
CA VAL A 433 -18.60 -14.62 39.99
C VAL A 433 -17.74 -15.53 39.11
N LYS A 434 -18.31 -16.11 38.05
CA LYS A 434 -17.59 -17.08 37.20
C LYS A 434 -16.70 -16.40 36.16
N HIS A 435 -17.16 -15.29 35.57
CA HIS A 435 -16.48 -14.60 34.47
C HIS A 435 -16.37 -13.10 34.74
N ARG A 436 -15.59 -12.74 35.77
CA ARG A 436 -15.47 -11.35 36.25
C ARG A 436 -15.05 -10.35 35.16
N GLU A 437 -14.25 -10.77 34.20
CA GLU A 437 -13.88 -9.96 33.04
C GLU A 437 -15.10 -9.44 32.24
N LEU A 438 -16.17 -10.23 32.13
CA LEU A 438 -17.40 -9.82 31.46
C LEU A 438 -18.13 -8.73 32.26
N TYR A 439 -18.09 -8.81 33.58
CA TYR A 439 -18.62 -7.77 34.45
C TYR A 439 -17.87 -6.46 34.24
N ASP A 440 -16.54 -6.52 34.20
CA ASP A 440 -15.70 -5.34 34.00
C ASP A 440 -15.98 -4.69 32.64
N ASP A 441 -16.08 -5.46 31.54
CA ASP A 441 -16.46 -4.93 30.21
C ASP A 441 -17.85 -4.25 30.23
N ILE A 442 -18.84 -4.85 30.90
CA ILE A 442 -20.21 -4.29 31.00
C ILE A 442 -20.23 -2.98 31.80
N MET A 443 -19.39 -2.90 32.83
CA MET A 443 -19.26 -1.71 33.66
C MET A 443 -18.58 -0.58 32.89
N VAL A 444 -17.49 -0.86 32.18
CA VAL A 444 -16.80 0.11 31.31
C VAL A 444 -17.73 0.61 30.21
N ALA A 445 -18.51 -0.27 29.60
CA ALA A 445 -19.52 0.11 28.60
C ALA A 445 -20.69 0.93 29.16
N ASN A 446 -20.82 1.06 30.50
CA ASN A 446 -21.95 1.69 31.19
C ASN A 446 -23.32 1.06 30.82
N ARG A 447 -23.35 -0.26 30.57
CA ARG A 447 -24.56 -1.00 30.13
C ARG A 447 -25.17 -1.88 31.22
N MET A 448 -24.65 -1.83 32.45
CA MET A 448 -25.13 -2.69 33.55
C MET A 448 -26.65 -2.55 33.82
N LYS A 449 -27.19 -1.33 33.74
CA LYS A 449 -28.65 -1.10 33.89
C LYS A 449 -29.47 -1.85 32.85
N GLN A 450 -28.99 -1.91 31.61
CA GLN A 450 -29.65 -2.63 30.52
C GLN A 450 -29.59 -4.15 30.75
N VAL A 451 -28.42 -4.66 31.15
CA VAL A 451 -28.22 -6.09 31.43
C VAL A 451 -29.11 -6.57 32.60
N ILE A 452 -29.15 -5.82 33.71
CA ILE A 452 -30.01 -6.16 34.87
C ILE A 452 -31.49 -6.14 34.48
N LYS A 453 -31.91 -5.14 33.71
CA LYS A 453 -33.28 -5.06 33.20
C LYS A 453 -33.64 -6.30 32.39
N GLU A 454 -32.73 -6.79 31.54
CA GLU A 454 -32.96 -8.02 30.80
C GLU A 454 -33.04 -9.24 31.71
N PHE A 455 -32.11 -9.40 32.65
CA PHE A 455 -32.09 -10.56 33.57
C PHE A 455 -33.35 -10.67 34.42
N SER A 456 -33.93 -9.53 34.80
CA SER A 456 -35.18 -9.48 35.58
C SER A 456 -36.36 -10.18 34.90
N LYS A 457 -36.34 -10.33 33.56
CA LYS A 457 -37.40 -11.02 32.81
C LYS A 457 -37.54 -12.49 33.23
N SER A 458 -36.44 -13.16 33.62
CA SER A 458 -36.46 -14.56 34.07
C SER A 458 -37.02 -14.78 35.49
N LEU A 459 -37.22 -13.68 36.24
CA LEU A 459 -37.84 -13.68 37.56
C LEU A 459 -39.36 -13.52 37.50
N LEU A 460 -39.87 -13.01 36.37
CA LEU A 460 -41.30 -12.91 36.12
C LEU A 460 -41.84 -14.26 35.61
N PRO A 461 -43.08 -14.66 35.98
CA PRO A 461 -43.71 -15.83 35.39
C PRO A 461 -43.90 -15.60 33.89
N MET A 462 -43.50 -16.56 33.05
CA MET A 462 -43.77 -16.51 31.62
C MET A 462 -45.30 -16.54 31.43
N LYS A 463 -45.85 -15.54 30.72
CA LYS A 463 -47.25 -15.59 30.30
C LYS A 463 -47.39 -16.76 29.32
N GLN A 464 -48.15 -17.77 29.73
CA GLN A 464 -48.49 -18.94 28.91
C GLN A 464 -49.32 -18.54 27.70
#